data_AF-A0A5E7FUL9-F1
#
_entry.id   AF-A0A5E7FUL9-F1
#
_cell.length_a   1.000
_cell.length_b   1.000
_cell.length_c   1.000
_cell.angle_alpha   90.00
_cell.angle_beta   90.00
_cell.angle_gamma   90.00
#
_symmetry.space_group_name_H-M   'P 1'
#
loop_
_entity.id
_entity.type
_entity.pdbx_description
1 polymer ?
#
loop_
_entity_poly.entity_id
_entity_poly.type
_entity_poly.pdbx_seq_one_letter_code
_entity_poly.pdbx_strand_id
1 'polypeptide(L)'
;MDNSTSLIGTGTACIDYVQDTLFGPISKRIECQVRLFILNLAGQPGFELQVQAAPDDLHKAHTVNVLLNGKKYCGIVQHIKRGDDHSLVLQIEMQ
;
A
#
# COMPACT_ATOMS: atom_id res chain seq x y z
N MET A 1 -17.80 15.97 -4.52
CA MET A 1 -17.34 14.61 -4.85
C MET A 1 -16.68 14.06 -3.62
N ASP A 2 -17.51 13.43 -2.81
CA ASP A 2 -17.18 12.63 -1.65
C ASP A 2 -16.44 11.38 -2.13
N ASN A 3 -15.10 11.40 -2.07
CA ASN A 3 -14.31 10.18 -2.15
C ASN A 3 -14.59 9.40 -0.86
N SER A 4 -15.68 8.63 -0.84
CA SER A 4 -16.11 7.83 0.30
C SER A 4 -15.13 6.66 0.50
N THR A 5 -14.02 6.95 1.16
CA THR A 5 -13.00 5.97 1.54
C THR A 5 -13.56 5.06 2.64
N SER A 6 -13.75 3.78 2.34
CA SER A 6 -14.35 2.82 3.27
C SER A 6 -13.29 1.87 3.83
N LEU A 7 -13.17 1.79 5.16
CA LEU A 7 -12.24 0.86 5.81
C LEU A 7 -12.63 -0.59 5.51
N ILE A 8 -11.70 -1.36 4.92
CA ILE A 8 -11.88 -2.79 4.65
C ILE A 8 -11.35 -3.64 5.79
N GLY A 9 -10.25 -3.22 6.39
CA GLY A 9 -9.58 -4.00 7.42
C GLY A 9 -8.43 -3.27 8.08
N THR A 10 -8.07 -3.77 9.26
CA THR A 10 -6.93 -3.34 10.04
C THR A 10 -6.28 -4.56 10.69
N GLY A 11 -4.99 -4.49 10.97
CA GLY A 11 -4.24 -5.52 11.68
C GLY A 11 -2.87 -5.77 11.06
N THR A 12 -2.27 -6.89 11.43
CA THR A 12 -1.00 -7.32 10.85
C THR A 12 -1.23 -7.79 9.41
N ALA A 13 -0.48 -7.22 8.46
CA ALA A 13 -0.47 -7.65 7.08
C ALA A 13 0.93 -8.06 6.64
N CYS A 14 1.01 -9.05 5.76
CA CYS A 14 2.22 -9.33 5.00
C CYS A 14 2.18 -8.51 3.71
N ILE A 15 3.22 -7.72 3.46
CA ILE A 15 3.35 -6.89 2.26
C ILE A 15 4.54 -7.37 1.46
N ASP A 16 4.29 -7.84 0.24
CA ASP A 16 5.31 -8.05 -0.79
C ASP A 16 5.34 -6.84 -1.72
N TYR A 17 6.50 -6.22 -1.90
CA TYR A 17 6.63 -5.05 -2.78
C TYR A 17 7.84 -5.15 -3.69
N VAL A 18 7.71 -4.56 -4.87
CA VAL A 18 8.78 -4.42 -5.85
C VAL A 18 9.24 -2.97 -5.86
N GLN A 19 10.55 -2.76 -5.80
CA GLN A 19 11.16 -1.45 -6.07
C GLN A 19 12.12 -1.58 -7.25
N ASP A 20 12.08 -0.58 -8.13
CA ASP A 20 13.01 -0.49 -9.24
C ASP A 20 14.35 0.04 -8.75
N THR A 21 15.43 -0.57 -9.22
CA THR A 21 16.80 -0.15 -8.93
C THR A 21 17.59 -0.07 -10.24
N LEU A 22 18.76 0.57 -10.19
CA LEU A 22 19.67 0.62 -11.35
C LEU A 22 20.15 -0.78 -11.80
N PHE A 23 20.00 -1.79 -10.96
CA PHE A 23 20.39 -3.19 -11.24
C PHE A 23 19.19 -4.09 -11.52
N GLY A 24 18.03 -3.50 -11.78
CA GLY A 24 16.77 -4.20 -12.02
C GLY A 24 15.82 -4.16 -10.82
N PRO A 25 14.61 -4.73 -10.96
CA PRO A 25 13.62 -4.78 -9.89
C PRO A 25 14.07 -5.72 -8.78
N ILE A 26 13.89 -5.31 -7.53
CA ILE A 26 14.07 -6.17 -6.36
C ILE A 26 12.75 -6.34 -5.63
N SER A 27 12.46 -7.57 -5.20
CA SER A 27 11.29 -7.89 -4.38
C SER A 27 11.66 -7.94 -2.91
N LYS A 28 10.80 -7.41 -2.06
CA LYS A 28 10.95 -7.41 -0.60
C LYS A 28 9.65 -7.79 0.07
N ARG A 29 9.77 -8.37 1.27
CA ARG A 29 8.65 -8.76 2.13
C ARG A 29 8.80 -8.13 3.49
N ILE A 30 7.70 -7.59 4.02
CA ILE A 30 7.61 -7.06 5.38
C ILE A 30 6.31 -7.53 6.04
N GLU A 31 6.29 -7.50 7.37
CA GLU A 31 5.10 -7.74 8.17
C GLU A 31 4.91 -6.54 9.11
N CYS A 32 3.74 -5.89 9.04
CA CYS A 32 3.50 -4.64 9.76
C CYS A 32 2.02 -4.40 10.06
N GLN A 33 1.76 -3.48 11.00
CA GLN A 33 0.39 -3.03 11.28
C GLN A 33 -0.09 -2.09 10.18
N VAL A 34 -1.29 -2.37 9.65
CA VAL A 34 -1.87 -1.59 8.56
C VAL A 34 -3.34 -1.24 8.79
N ARG A 35 -3.79 -0.19 8.12
CA ARG A 35 -5.21 0.07 7.83
C ARG A 35 -5.38 0.12 6.31
N LEU A 36 -6.41 -0.54 5.80
CA LEU A 36 -6.66 -0.65 4.37
C LEU A 36 -8.06 -0.16 4.04
N PHE A 37 -8.17 0.72 3.04
CA PHE A 37 -9.43 1.34 2.64
C PHE A 37 -9.70 1.15 1.14
N ILE A 38 -10.94 0.89 0.73
CA ILE A 38 -11.33 1.03 -0.69
C ILE A 38 -11.44 2.51 -1.00
N LEU A 39 -10.93 2.89 -2.18
CA LEU A 39 -11.23 4.18 -2.79
C LEU A 39 -11.28 4.05 -4.31
N ASN A 40 -11.70 5.11 -4.97
CA ASN A 40 -11.63 5.22 -6.42
C ASN A 40 -10.49 6.20 -6.79
N LEU A 41 -9.54 5.76 -7.62
CA LEU A 41 -8.44 6.59 -8.12
C LEU A 41 -8.73 6.98 -9.56
N ALA A 42 -9.08 8.24 -9.78
CA ALA A 42 -9.28 8.79 -11.12
C ALA A 42 -10.23 7.97 -12.03
N GLY A 43 -11.28 7.38 -11.46
CA GLY A 43 -12.24 6.53 -12.18
C GLY A 43 -11.93 5.03 -12.10
N GLN A 44 -10.75 4.64 -11.62
CA GLN A 44 -10.31 3.25 -11.50
C GLN A 44 -10.47 2.69 -10.08
N PRO A 45 -10.72 1.37 -9.93
CA PRO A 45 -10.72 0.74 -8.62
C PRO A 45 -9.34 0.85 -7.95
N GLY A 46 -9.33 1.24 -6.69
CA GLY A 46 -8.09 1.40 -5.93
C GLY A 46 -8.26 1.16 -4.45
N PHE A 47 -7.15 1.24 -3.73
CA PHE A 47 -7.14 1.21 -2.28
C PHE A 47 -6.07 2.11 -1.69
N GLU A 48 -6.33 2.59 -0.48
CA GLU A 48 -5.32 3.23 0.35
C GLU A 48 -4.80 2.22 1.37
N LEU A 49 -3.48 2.12 1.45
CA LEU A 49 -2.76 1.35 2.44
C LEU A 49 -2.02 2.31 3.37
N GLN A 50 -2.44 2.35 4.64
CA GLN A 50 -1.71 3.06 5.69
C GLN A 50 -0.87 2.06 6.46
N VAL A 51 0.44 2.24 6.44
CA VAL A 51 1.42 1.40 7.15
C VAL A 51 1.96 2.16 8.36
N GLN A 52 1.83 1.57 9.55
CA GLN A 52 2.38 2.14 10.78
C GLN A 52 3.85 1.74 10.92
N ALA A 53 4.69 2.67 11.40
CA ALA A 53 6.14 2.46 11.55
C ALA A 53 6.76 1.82 10.29
N ALA A 54 6.48 2.42 9.13
CA ALA A 54 6.86 1.84 7.86
C ALA A 54 8.39 1.73 7.73
N PRO A 55 8.91 0.65 7.14
CA PRO A 55 10.33 0.54 6.89
C PRO A 55 10.78 1.62 5.90
N ASP A 56 12.02 2.07 6.07
CA ASP A 56 12.56 3.25 5.40
C ASP A 56 12.48 3.19 3.88
N ASP A 57 12.40 2.01 3.27
CA ASP A 57 12.43 1.83 1.81
C ASP A 57 11.08 1.50 1.18
N LEU A 58 10.00 1.32 1.96
CA LEU A 58 8.67 1.03 1.40
C LEU A 58 8.16 2.16 0.49
N HIS A 59 8.61 3.39 0.73
CA HIS A 59 8.30 4.54 -0.12
C HIS A 59 8.89 4.45 -1.55
N LYS A 60 9.71 3.44 -1.84
CA LYS A 60 10.26 3.16 -3.17
C LYS A 60 9.46 2.10 -3.92
N ALA A 61 8.39 1.57 -3.31
CA ALA A 61 7.56 0.55 -3.92
C ALA A 61 6.86 1.08 -5.18
N HIS A 62 6.98 0.32 -6.27
CA HIS A 62 6.24 0.53 -7.51
C HIS A 62 5.00 -0.38 -7.59
N THR A 63 5.12 -1.63 -7.13
CA THR A 63 4.01 -2.59 -7.04
C THR A 63 3.93 -3.14 -5.63
N VAL A 64 2.72 -3.36 -5.14
CA VAL A 64 2.47 -3.97 -3.82
C VAL A 64 1.49 -5.12 -3.91
N ASN A 65 1.70 -6.14 -3.09
CA ASN A 65 0.75 -7.19 -2.76
C ASN A 65 0.60 -7.21 -1.24
N VAL A 66 -0.62 -7.04 -0.75
CA VAL A 66 -0.98 -7.01 0.67
C VAL A 66 -1.82 -8.23 0.98
N LEU A 67 -1.38 -9.05 1.91
CA LEU A 67 -2.15 -10.13 2.51
C LEU A 67 -2.62 -9.69 3.90
N LEU A 68 -3.91 -9.42 4.03
CA LEU A 68 -4.54 -9.00 5.29
C LEU A 68 -5.76 -9.89 5.56
N ASN A 69 -5.82 -10.51 6.74
CA ASN A 69 -6.93 -11.37 7.16
C ASN A 69 -7.30 -12.45 6.11
N GLY A 70 -6.29 -13.04 5.47
CA GLY A 70 -6.47 -14.05 4.42
C GLY A 70 -6.94 -13.52 3.06
N LYS A 71 -7.12 -12.20 2.92
CA LYS A 71 -7.49 -11.55 1.65
C LYS A 71 -6.28 -10.86 1.02
N LYS A 72 -6.16 -11.02 -0.29
CA LYS A 72 -5.07 -10.42 -1.08
C LYS A 72 -5.57 -9.16 -1.80
N TYR A 73 -4.79 -8.09 -1.71
CA TYR A 73 -4.98 -6.83 -2.44
C TYR A 73 -3.69 -6.52 -3.18
N CYS A 74 -3.74 -6.22 -4.46
CA CYS A 74 -2.54 -5.95 -5.24
C CYS A 74 -2.76 -4.83 -6.23
N GLY A 75 -1.68 -4.15 -6.59
CA GLY A 75 -1.75 -3.11 -7.60
C GLY A 75 -0.50 -2.27 -7.72
N ILE A 76 -0.62 -1.24 -8.53
CA ILE A 76 0.45 -0.28 -8.84
C ILE A 76 0.32 0.92 -7.92
N VAL A 77 1.43 1.31 -7.31
CA VAL A 77 1.47 2.48 -6.44
C VAL A 77 1.42 3.75 -7.29
N GLN A 78 0.38 4.56 -7.10
CA GLN A 78 0.17 5.81 -7.81
C GLN A 78 0.67 7.02 -7.01
N HIS A 79 0.51 6.98 -5.69
CA HIS A 79 0.92 8.08 -4.82
C HIS A 79 1.37 7.58 -3.45
N ILE A 80 2.37 8.26 -2.88
CA ILE A 80 2.96 7.94 -1.57
C ILE A 80 3.07 9.23 -0.76
N LYS A 81 2.57 9.19 0.48
CA LYS A 81 2.66 10.29 1.43
C LYS A 81 3.19 9.78 2.77
N ARG A 82 4.20 10.45 3.33
CA ARG A 82 4.62 10.25 4.72
C ARG A 82 3.66 10.99 5.65
N GLY A 83 3.17 10.30 6.67
CA GLY A 83 2.44 10.91 7.78
C GLY A 83 3.38 11.44 8.85
N ASP A 84 2.82 12.24 9.76
CA ASP A 84 3.58 12.91 10.84
C ASP A 84 4.05 11.94 11.94
N ASP A 85 3.49 10.74 11.99
CA ASP A 85 3.70 9.67 12.98
C ASP A 85 4.57 8.52 12.44
N HIS A 86 5.48 8.80 11.49
CA HIS A 86 6.25 7.78 10.74
C HIS A 86 5.37 6.77 9.99
N SER A 87 4.07 7.07 9.82
CA SER A 87 3.23 6.28 8.94
C SER A 87 3.56 6.56 7.48
N LEU A 88 3.29 5.57 6.63
CA LEU A 88 3.35 5.72 5.19
C LEU A 88 1.98 5.40 4.61
N VAL A 89 1.46 6.32 3.82
CA VAL A 89 0.18 6.17 3.12
C VAL A 89 0.48 5.96 1.65
N LEU A 90 0.03 4.84 1.10
CA LEU A 90 0.15 4.51 -0.31
C LEU A 90 -1.24 4.46 -0.92
N GLN A 91 -1.43 5.11 -2.06
CA GLN A 91 -2.62 4.96 -2.90
C GLN A 91 -2.28 4.07 -4.08
N ILE A 92 -3.04 3.01 -4.23
CA ILE A 92 -2.74 1.91 -5.15
C ILE A 92 -3.92 1.70 -6.07
N GLU A 93 -3.65 1.71 -7.38
CA GLU A 93 -4.61 1.32 -8.41
C GLU A 93 -4.61 -0.19 -8.54
N MET A 94 -5.78 -0.81 -8.41
CA MET A 94 -5.92 -2.26 -8.53
C MET A 94 -5.76 -2.69 -9.99
N GLN A 95 -5.10 -3.82 -10.19
CA GLN A 95 -5.00 -4.49 -11.49
C GLN A 95 -6.01 -5.63 -11.62
#